data_AF-A0A0E0JDQ8-F1
#
_entry.id   AF-A0A0E0JDQ8-F1
#
_cell.length_a   1.000
_cell.length_b   1.000
_cell.length_c   1.000
_cell.angle_alpha   90.00
_cell.angle_beta   90.00
_cell.angle_gamma   90.00
#
_symmetry.space_group_name_H-M   'P 1'
#
loop_
_entity.id
_entity.type
_entity.pdbx_description
1 polymer ?
#
loop_
_entity_poly.entity_id
_entity_poly.type
_entity_poly.pdbx_seq_one_letter_code
_entity_poly.pdbx_strand_id
1 'polypeptide(L)'
;MGSLSYRLAAAITIPSTDEFLLVRQPPPPSPPEEEYRGYVDSELYDLPSAPLRHLAGELRSDVAIRGADSVAGRLDISRLDVSAALDQICDQFGLPSGMCGEWRLLKYVEEAEFGPDAGLNTVLIIGSLESKLEALQDSWRWMSKECALGLLSEAKPGGTRIGPYAYIGLLKPELPSNWTVAPALPSQEYPPGITLVPMKSNTLQPFHTTNLVVVVATDAAGGSTCSDCVVYGDALLIDPGCCSQVHGKLAELVNSLPKKLVVLVTHHHHDHVDGLSVVQRCNPDAVLLTHKNTMSRIGKGNWSIGYTAVAGGENICIGDQQLQVVFAPGHTDGHMGVLHVNTNALIVGDHCVGQGSATLDNRAGGNMKDYFQTTYKFLDMSPHVLIPMHGRINLWPKHMLCGYLRHRRAREATILHSIENGAQTLFDIVSKTYADVERKLWIPASFNVRLHVDHLNSQNKLPKICYTKVTLSITSYDISQIISLIYCMQSFSMDKFEVSCGTNFMLWWAVAYVQARSSPAILAATALAGGLAIAYALKRNSGNEP
;
A
#
# COMPACT_ATOMS: atom_id res chain seq x y z
N MET A 1 11.72 -1.17 16.95
CA MET A 1 10.98 -2.31 16.35
C MET A 1 10.00 -2.80 17.40
N GLY A 2 8.72 -2.94 17.03
CA GLY A 2 7.69 -3.40 17.97
C GLY A 2 7.95 -4.82 18.46
N SER A 3 7.32 -5.22 19.56
CA SER A 3 7.29 -6.62 19.96
C SER A 3 6.41 -7.40 18.99
N LEU A 4 6.82 -8.63 18.65
CA LEU A 4 6.00 -9.55 17.89
C LEU A 4 4.63 -9.72 18.56
N SER A 5 3.56 -9.65 17.78
CA SER A 5 2.18 -9.70 18.27
C SER A 5 1.56 -11.07 17.97
N TYR A 6 0.68 -11.53 18.86
CA TYR A 6 -0.04 -12.78 18.67
C TYR A 6 -1.55 -12.54 18.61
N ARG A 7 -2.23 -13.40 17.86
CA ARG A 7 -3.69 -13.44 17.78
C ARG A 7 -4.21 -14.86 17.95
N LEU A 8 -5.34 -14.99 18.64
CA LEU A 8 -6.10 -16.23 18.69
C LEU A 8 -7.26 -16.09 17.71
N ALA A 9 -7.44 -17.06 16.82
CA ALA A 9 -8.61 -17.19 15.97
C ALA A 9 -9.27 -18.55 16.21
N ALA A 10 -10.60 -18.59 16.25
CA ALA A 10 -11.32 -19.79 16.64
C ALA A 10 -12.31 -20.25 15.56
N ALA A 11 -12.21 -21.50 15.15
CA ALA A 11 -13.21 -22.17 14.34
C ALA A 11 -14.20 -22.90 15.25
N ILE A 12 -15.49 -22.63 15.09
CA ILE A 12 -16.57 -23.37 15.74
C ILE A 12 -17.30 -24.15 14.67
N THR A 13 -17.36 -25.47 14.83
CA THR A 13 -17.90 -26.39 13.83
C THR A 13 -19.06 -27.21 14.37
N ILE A 14 -19.89 -27.73 13.46
CA ILE A 14 -20.89 -28.75 13.77
C ILE A 14 -20.51 -30.01 13.02
N PRO A 15 -19.93 -31.02 13.70
CA PRO A 15 -19.43 -32.23 13.04
C PRO A 15 -20.50 -32.98 12.23
N SER A 16 -21.78 -32.87 12.60
CA SER A 16 -22.88 -33.54 11.90
C SER A 16 -23.28 -32.88 10.57
N THR A 17 -22.89 -31.62 10.31
CA THR A 17 -23.28 -30.88 9.11
C THR A 17 -22.11 -30.35 8.28
N ASP A 18 -20.86 -30.53 8.73
CA ASP A 18 -19.62 -29.94 8.16
C ASP A 18 -19.70 -28.41 7.94
N GLU A 19 -20.52 -27.74 8.76
CA GLU A 19 -20.63 -26.29 8.76
C GLU A 19 -19.77 -25.68 9.86
N PHE A 20 -19.35 -24.45 9.62
CA PHE A 20 -18.61 -23.63 10.57
C PHE A 20 -19.24 -22.25 10.71
N LEU A 21 -19.06 -21.66 11.89
CA LEU A 21 -19.61 -20.37 12.25
C LEU A 21 -18.65 -19.24 11.87
N LEU A 22 -19.17 -18.25 11.15
CA LEU A 22 -18.44 -17.04 10.77
C LEU A 22 -19.09 -15.80 11.39
N VAL A 23 -18.26 -14.78 11.62
CA VAL A 23 -18.69 -13.47 12.11
C VAL A 23 -18.44 -12.42 11.03
N ARG A 24 -19.44 -11.59 10.78
CA ARG A 24 -19.32 -10.39 9.95
C ARG A 24 -18.37 -9.42 10.62
N GLN A 25 -17.24 -9.17 9.98
CA GLN A 25 -16.23 -8.26 10.48
C GLN A 25 -16.74 -6.81 10.38
N PRO A 26 -16.61 -6.02 11.45
CA PRO A 26 -17.06 -4.63 11.42
C PRO A 26 -16.21 -3.83 10.42
N PRO A 27 -16.83 -3.13 9.46
CA PRO A 27 -16.08 -2.26 8.58
C PRO A 27 -15.46 -1.10 9.38
N PRO A 28 -14.33 -0.55 8.92
CA PRO A 28 -13.79 0.68 9.48
C PRO A 28 -14.83 1.83 9.41
N PRO A 29 -14.71 2.85 10.27
CA PRO A 29 -15.59 4.01 10.22
C PRO A 29 -15.68 4.60 8.82
N SER A 30 -16.91 4.83 8.35
CA SER A 30 -17.12 5.44 7.04
C SER A 30 -16.59 6.88 7.03
N PRO A 31 -16.03 7.34 5.89
CA PRO A 31 -15.65 8.74 5.74
C PRO A 31 -16.88 9.65 5.91
N PRO A 32 -16.74 10.84 6.53
CA PRO A 32 -17.85 11.77 6.69
C PRO A 32 -18.31 12.41 5.37
N GLU A 33 -17.43 12.47 4.36
CA GLU A 33 -17.70 13.16 3.10
C GLU A 33 -18.76 12.45 2.25
N GLU A 34 -19.76 13.21 1.80
CA GLU A 34 -20.91 12.67 1.04
C GLU A 34 -20.50 12.03 -0.29
N GLU A 35 -19.46 12.56 -0.92
CA GLU A 35 -18.90 12.07 -2.19
C GLU A 35 -18.51 10.58 -2.13
N TYR A 36 -18.15 10.06 -0.95
CA TYR A 36 -17.71 8.68 -0.78
C TYR A 36 -18.82 7.73 -0.31
N ARG A 37 -20.04 8.24 -0.06
CA ARG A 37 -21.17 7.42 0.43
C ARG A 37 -21.68 6.43 -0.62
N GLY A 38 -21.50 6.74 -1.91
CA GLY A 38 -21.93 5.87 -3.02
C GLY A 38 -21.12 4.58 -3.16
N TYR A 39 -19.89 4.54 -2.63
CA TYR A 39 -19.05 3.35 -2.66
C TYR A 39 -19.29 2.50 -1.41
N VAL A 40 -19.15 1.17 -1.51
CA VAL A 40 -19.35 0.26 -0.36
C VAL A 40 -18.29 -0.84 -0.38
N ASP A 41 -17.68 -1.09 0.78
CA ASP A 41 -16.82 -2.27 0.96
C ASP A 41 -17.70 -3.52 1.05
N SER A 42 -17.24 -4.59 0.40
CA SER A 42 -17.87 -5.91 0.43
C SER A 42 -17.95 -6.49 1.85
N GLU A 43 -19.09 -7.10 2.19
CA GLU A 43 -19.30 -7.72 3.50
C GLU A 43 -18.30 -8.85 3.74
N LEU A 44 -17.51 -8.72 4.81
CA LEU A 44 -16.49 -9.69 5.18
C LEU A 44 -16.98 -10.60 6.29
N TYR A 45 -17.00 -11.89 6.04
CA TYR A 45 -17.20 -12.92 7.05
C TYR A 45 -15.89 -13.65 7.27
N ASP A 46 -15.45 -13.74 8.53
CA ASP A 46 -14.21 -14.45 8.88
C ASP A 46 -14.37 -15.19 10.21
N LEU A 47 -13.38 -16.01 10.56
CA LEU A 47 -13.29 -16.56 11.90
C LEU A 47 -13.14 -15.41 12.92
N PRO A 48 -13.84 -15.47 14.05
CA PRO A 48 -13.64 -14.54 15.15
C PRO A 48 -12.18 -14.60 15.61
N SER A 49 -11.69 -13.47 16.10
CA SER A 49 -10.33 -13.42 16.62
C SER A 49 -10.16 -12.35 17.69
N ALA A 50 -9.19 -12.56 18.57
CA ALA A 50 -8.83 -11.63 19.63
C ALA A 50 -7.30 -11.54 19.81
N PRO A 51 -6.77 -10.40 20.28
CA PRO A 51 -5.36 -10.29 20.65
C PRO A 51 -4.99 -11.35 21.70
N LEU A 52 -3.90 -12.07 21.46
CA LEU A 52 -3.39 -13.08 22.37
C LEU A 52 -2.17 -12.51 23.09
N ARG A 53 -2.35 -12.12 24.36
CA ARG A 53 -1.34 -11.37 25.12
C ARG A 53 -0.48 -12.32 25.95
N HIS A 54 0.75 -11.90 26.25
CA HIS A 54 1.57 -12.61 27.23
C HIS A 54 1.02 -12.44 28.63
N LEU A 55 1.01 -13.53 29.40
CA LEU A 55 0.77 -13.51 30.82
C LEU A 55 1.97 -12.91 31.56
N ALA A 56 1.70 -12.24 32.68
CA ALA A 56 2.74 -11.64 33.50
C ALA A 56 3.41 -12.69 34.41
N GLY A 57 4.74 -12.62 34.54
CA GLY A 57 5.50 -13.45 35.48
C GLY A 57 5.50 -14.94 35.12
N GLU A 58 5.20 -15.79 36.10
CA GLU A 58 5.17 -17.26 35.96
C GLU A 58 3.75 -17.83 35.71
N LEU A 59 2.76 -16.95 35.52
CA LEU A 59 1.38 -17.35 35.26
C LEU A 59 1.28 -18.19 33.99
N ARG A 60 0.40 -19.21 34.04
CA ARG A 60 0.07 -20.05 32.90
C ARG A 60 -1.42 -19.98 32.61
N SER A 61 -1.79 -20.17 31.35
CA SER A 61 -3.18 -20.29 30.96
C SER A 61 -3.83 -21.50 31.63
N ASP A 62 -5.00 -21.28 32.24
CA ASP A 62 -5.83 -22.34 32.80
C ASP A 62 -6.59 -23.13 31.72
N VAL A 63 -6.71 -22.56 30.51
CA VAL A 63 -7.34 -23.23 29.36
C VAL A 63 -6.33 -24.14 28.68
N ALA A 64 -6.60 -25.44 28.68
CA ALA A 64 -5.84 -26.43 27.93
C ALA A 64 -6.27 -26.43 26.45
N ILE A 65 -5.30 -26.24 25.55
CA ILE A 65 -5.47 -26.45 24.11
C ILE A 65 -4.83 -27.79 23.76
N ARG A 66 -5.65 -28.77 23.39
CA ARG A 66 -5.14 -30.09 22.99
C ARG A 66 -4.32 -29.97 21.70
N GLY A 67 -3.13 -30.57 21.70
CA GLY A 67 -2.20 -30.50 20.57
C GLY A 67 -1.24 -29.31 20.57
N ALA A 68 -1.29 -28.46 21.61
CA ALA A 68 -0.36 -27.33 21.78
C ALA A 68 1.12 -27.75 21.78
N ASP A 69 1.44 -28.96 22.25
CA ASP A 69 2.82 -29.48 22.29
C ASP A 69 3.48 -29.52 20.90
N SER A 70 2.69 -29.66 19.83
CA SER A 70 3.20 -29.68 18.45
C SER A 70 3.89 -28.37 18.02
N VAL A 71 3.65 -27.27 18.73
CA VAL A 71 4.24 -25.96 18.45
C VAL A 71 5.14 -25.45 19.57
N ALA A 72 5.36 -26.22 20.63
CA ALA A 72 6.13 -25.80 21.81
C ALA A 72 7.57 -25.33 21.50
N GLY A 73 8.17 -25.83 20.41
CA GLY A 73 9.48 -25.38 19.94
C GLY A 73 9.50 -23.99 19.27
N ARG A 74 8.33 -23.45 18.92
CA ARG A 74 8.15 -22.14 18.27
C ARG A 74 7.37 -21.15 19.13
N LEU A 75 6.37 -21.64 19.87
CA LEU A 75 5.51 -20.84 20.73
C LEU A 75 5.08 -21.63 21.97
N ASP A 76 5.38 -21.10 23.15
CA ASP A 76 4.84 -21.60 24.42
C ASP A 76 3.46 -20.98 24.67
N ILE A 77 2.40 -21.64 24.17
CA ILE A 77 1.01 -21.19 24.30
C ILE A 77 0.60 -21.06 25.78
N SER A 78 1.22 -21.83 26.68
CA SER A 78 0.88 -21.78 28.11
C SER A 78 1.21 -20.43 28.76
N ARG A 79 2.11 -19.64 28.17
CA ARG A 79 2.47 -18.29 28.61
C ARG A 79 1.61 -17.18 28.02
N LEU A 80 0.56 -17.54 27.30
CA LEU A 80 -0.36 -16.60 26.66
C LEU A 80 -1.71 -16.64 27.37
N ASP A 81 -2.39 -15.50 27.44
CA ASP A 81 -3.70 -15.37 28.07
C ASP A 81 -4.81 -15.86 27.14
N VAL A 82 -4.90 -17.18 26.99
CA VAL A 82 -5.89 -17.85 26.13
C VAL A 82 -7.30 -17.63 26.67
N SER A 83 -7.48 -17.60 27.99
CA SER A 83 -8.80 -17.39 28.61
C SER A 83 -9.38 -16.04 28.21
N ALA A 84 -8.64 -14.94 28.40
CA ALA A 84 -9.14 -13.61 28.05
C ALA A 84 -9.36 -13.43 26.54
N ALA A 85 -8.59 -14.13 25.70
CA ALA A 85 -8.78 -14.12 24.26
C ALA A 85 -10.03 -14.91 23.85
N LEU A 86 -10.30 -16.05 24.49
CA LEU A 86 -11.50 -16.85 24.27
C LEU A 86 -12.75 -16.14 24.75
N ASP A 87 -12.72 -15.48 25.91
CA ASP A 87 -13.86 -14.70 26.41
C ASP A 87 -14.24 -13.60 25.40
N GLN A 88 -13.26 -12.86 24.87
CA GLN A 88 -13.49 -11.88 23.80
C GLN A 88 -14.04 -12.48 22.50
N ILE A 89 -13.68 -13.73 22.18
CA ILE A 89 -14.21 -14.45 21.01
C ILE A 89 -15.65 -14.90 21.27
N CYS A 90 -15.93 -15.45 22.45
CA CYS A 90 -17.27 -15.86 22.88
C CYS A 90 -18.22 -14.66 22.94
N ASP A 91 -17.74 -13.50 23.41
CA ASP A 91 -18.50 -12.24 23.43
C ASP A 91 -18.90 -11.79 22.02
N GLN A 92 -18.04 -11.99 21.02
CA GLN A 92 -18.38 -11.71 19.61
C GLN A 92 -19.56 -12.57 19.11
N PHE A 93 -19.78 -13.73 19.73
CA PHE A 93 -20.89 -14.63 19.48
C PHE A 93 -21.99 -14.59 20.55
N GLY A 94 -21.94 -13.69 21.53
CA GLY A 94 -22.87 -13.72 22.67
C GLY A 94 -23.02 -15.12 23.31
N LEU A 95 -21.98 -15.96 23.22
CA LEU A 95 -21.98 -17.33 23.70
C LEU A 95 -21.55 -17.37 25.17
N PRO A 96 -22.24 -18.11 26.05
CA PRO A 96 -21.75 -18.30 27.40
C PRO A 96 -20.38 -19.02 27.39
N SER A 97 -19.46 -18.56 28.24
CA SER A 97 -18.13 -19.15 28.38
C SER A 97 -18.25 -20.66 28.65
N GLY A 98 -17.59 -21.47 27.82
CA GLY A 98 -17.53 -22.95 27.97
C GLY A 98 -18.50 -23.77 27.12
N MET A 99 -19.28 -23.18 26.20
CA MET A 99 -20.17 -23.96 25.31
C MET A 99 -19.44 -24.86 24.32
N CYS A 100 -18.28 -24.43 23.81
CA CYS A 100 -17.44 -25.24 22.95
C CYS A 100 -16.58 -26.13 23.85
N GLY A 101 -16.92 -27.42 23.98
CA GLY A 101 -16.32 -28.36 24.94
C GLY A 101 -14.78 -28.33 25.02
N GLU A 102 -14.09 -29.20 24.26
CA GLU A 102 -12.62 -29.21 24.22
C GLU A 102 -12.09 -28.39 23.03
N TRP A 103 -11.17 -27.47 23.27
CA TRP A 103 -10.45 -26.73 22.22
C TRP A 103 -9.20 -27.50 21.77
N ARG A 104 -9.03 -27.61 20.44
CA ARG A 104 -7.85 -28.25 19.82
C ARG A 104 -7.08 -27.25 18.98
N LEU A 105 -5.75 -27.37 18.97
CA LEU A 105 -4.91 -26.61 18.05
C LEU A 105 -5.19 -27.09 16.62
N LEU A 106 -5.59 -26.16 15.76
CA LEU A 106 -5.78 -26.40 14.34
C LEU A 106 -4.50 -26.08 13.58
N LYS A 107 -3.95 -24.88 13.80
CA LYS A 107 -2.75 -24.42 13.08
C LYS A 107 -2.05 -23.29 13.85
N TYR A 108 -0.74 -23.20 13.68
CA TYR A 108 0.03 -22.02 14.06
C TYR A 108 0.65 -21.43 12.80
N VAL A 109 0.37 -20.15 12.56
CA VAL A 109 0.77 -19.43 11.35
C VAL A 109 1.68 -18.30 11.75
N GLU A 110 2.95 -18.41 11.32
CA GLU A 110 3.89 -17.31 11.36
C GLU A 110 3.68 -16.48 10.11
N GLU A 111 3.45 -15.20 10.31
CA GLU A 111 3.18 -14.29 9.22
C GLU A 111 4.48 -13.78 8.61
N ALA A 112 4.49 -13.62 7.29
CA ALA A 112 5.64 -13.08 6.61
C ALA A 112 5.88 -11.60 7.00
N GLU A 113 7.15 -11.18 6.97
CA GLU A 113 7.56 -9.83 7.36
C GLU A 113 7.29 -8.80 6.24
N PHE A 114 6.04 -8.37 6.15
CA PHE A 114 5.60 -7.33 5.21
C PHE A 114 6.12 -5.92 5.55
N GLY A 115 6.52 -5.70 6.81
CA GLY A 115 6.99 -4.42 7.32
C GLY A 115 5.92 -3.31 7.31
N PRO A 116 6.17 -2.20 8.04
CA PRO A 116 7.29 -1.99 8.96
C PRO A 116 7.07 -2.63 10.35
N ASP A 117 5.88 -3.17 10.60
CA ASP A 117 5.54 -3.80 11.88
C ASP A 117 6.20 -5.19 12.04
N ALA A 118 6.42 -5.60 13.28
CA ALA A 118 7.19 -6.79 13.66
C ALA A 118 6.49 -8.15 13.41
N GLY A 119 5.45 -8.19 12.58
CA GLY A 119 4.66 -9.40 12.30
C GLY A 119 3.54 -9.70 13.32
N LEU A 120 2.54 -10.44 12.87
CA LEU A 120 1.40 -10.94 13.65
C LEU A 120 1.30 -12.46 13.49
N ASN A 121 1.67 -13.20 14.53
CA ASN A 121 1.52 -14.65 14.51
C ASN A 121 0.12 -15.05 14.97
N THR A 122 -0.48 -16.03 14.28
CA THR A 122 -1.86 -16.45 14.54
C THR A 122 -1.89 -17.89 15.04
N VAL A 123 -2.51 -18.09 16.20
CA VAL A 123 -2.89 -19.40 16.74
C VAL A 123 -4.35 -19.65 16.34
N LEU A 124 -4.56 -20.66 15.51
CA LEU A 124 -5.89 -21.11 15.10
C LEU A 124 -6.28 -22.33 15.95
N ILE A 125 -7.41 -22.25 16.62
CA ILE A 125 -7.99 -23.35 17.39
C ILE A 125 -9.35 -23.73 16.82
N ILE A 126 -9.77 -24.97 17.10
CA ILE A 126 -11.05 -25.50 16.65
C ILE A 126 -11.81 -26.13 17.82
N GLY A 127 -13.09 -25.81 17.90
CA GLY A 127 -14.08 -26.38 18.81
C GLY A 127 -15.28 -26.90 18.05
N SER A 128 -16.11 -27.70 18.73
CA SER A 128 -17.33 -28.27 18.18
C SER A 128 -18.53 -28.05 19.09
N LEU A 129 -19.69 -27.80 18.48
CA LEU A 129 -20.99 -27.78 19.14
C LEU A 129 -21.78 -29.04 18.77
N GLU A 130 -22.66 -29.48 19.68
CA GLU A 130 -23.54 -30.63 19.44
C GLU A 130 -24.68 -30.30 18.45
N SER A 131 -25.12 -29.05 18.41
CA SER A 131 -26.20 -28.59 17.53
C SER A 131 -26.06 -27.09 17.19
N LYS A 132 -26.80 -26.63 16.17
CA LYS A 132 -26.85 -25.22 15.79
C LYS A 132 -27.49 -24.38 16.89
N LEU A 133 -26.94 -23.18 17.07
CA LEU A 133 -27.57 -22.14 17.87
C LEU A 133 -28.82 -21.65 17.12
N GLU A 134 -30.00 -21.74 17.75
CA GLU A 134 -31.29 -21.41 17.13
C GLU A 134 -31.52 -19.91 16.92
N ALA A 135 -30.86 -19.05 17.72
CA ALA A 135 -30.89 -17.60 17.57
C ALA A 135 -29.51 -17.09 17.13
N LEU A 136 -29.39 -16.72 15.85
CA LEU A 136 -28.21 -16.05 15.33
C LEU A 136 -28.50 -14.57 15.21
N GLN A 137 -27.56 -13.74 15.68
CA GLN A 137 -27.58 -12.33 15.30
C GLN A 137 -27.34 -12.20 13.79
N ASP A 138 -27.85 -11.13 13.16
CA ASP A 138 -27.62 -10.85 11.73
C ASP A 138 -26.12 -10.76 11.34
N SER A 139 -25.26 -10.59 12.34
CA SER A 139 -23.81 -10.55 12.22
C SER A 139 -23.15 -11.93 12.12
N TRP A 140 -23.86 -13.04 12.29
CA TRP A 140 -23.27 -14.39 12.21
C TRP A 140 -23.86 -15.21 11.08
N ARG A 141 -23.08 -16.18 10.62
CA ARG A 141 -23.50 -17.07 9.55
C ARG A 141 -22.89 -18.45 9.72
N TRP A 142 -23.74 -19.48 9.80
CA TRP A 142 -23.30 -20.85 9.53
C TRP A 142 -23.07 -20.99 8.02
N MET A 143 -21.94 -21.57 7.66
CA MET A 143 -21.57 -21.77 6.27
C MET A 143 -20.96 -23.15 6.09
N SER A 144 -21.35 -23.86 5.03
CA SER A 144 -20.65 -25.06 4.60
C SER A 144 -19.35 -24.69 3.90
N LYS A 145 -18.40 -25.62 3.86
CA LYS A 145 -17.12 -25.38 3.16
C LYS A 145 -17.31 -25.14 1.68
N GLU A 146 -18.22 -25.86 1.02
CA GLU A 146 -18.51 -25.70 -0.41
C GLU A 146 -19.04 -24.29 -0.71
N CYS A 147 -19.93 -23.77 0.13
CA CYS A 147 -20.45 -22.41 -0.02
C CYS A 147 -19.33 -21.37 0.16
N ALA A 148 -18.47 -21.56 1.17
CA ALA A 148 -17.36 -20.66 1.42
C ALA A 148 -16.30 -20.68 0.31
N LEU A 149 -15.99 -21.87 -0.24
CA LEU A 149 -15.11 -22.05 -1.38
C LEU A 149 -15.67 -21.37 -2.63
N GLY A 150 -16.98 -21.51 -2.91
CA GLY A 150 -17.63 -20.82 -4.02
C GLY A 150 -17.54 -19.29 -3.91
N LEU A 151 -17.69 -18.72 -2.72
CA LEU A 151 -17.52 -17.28 -2.48
C LEU A 151 -16.08 -16.80 -2.67
N LEU A 152 -15.09 -17.68 -2.52
CA LEU A 152 -13.68 -17.37 -2.75
C LEU A 152 -13.30 -17.46 -4.24
N SER A 153 -13.85 -18.41 -4.99
CA SER A 153 -13.50 -18.67 -6.40
C SER A 153 -14.35 -17.89 -7.41
N GLU A 154 -15.55 -17.47 -7.03
CA GLU A 154 -16.49 -16.72 -7.88
C GLU A 154 -16.82 -15.35 -7.26
N ALA A 155 -15.78 -14.59 -6.91
CA ALA A 155 -15.92 -13.30 -6.27
C ALA A 155 -16.68 -12.30 -7.16
N LYS A 156 -17.77 -11.74 -6.63
CA LYS A 156 -18.56 -10.70 -7.32
C LYS A 156 -18.31 -9.35 -6.66
N PRO A 157 -18.00 -8.28 -7.42
CA PRO A 157 -17.87 -6.94 -6.87
C PRO A 157 -19.05 -6.55 -5.98
N GLY A 158 -18.75 -6.04 -4.77
CA GLY A 158 -19.77 -5.67 -3.79
C GLY A 158 -20.46 -6.85 -3.07
N GLY A 159 -20.13 -8.10 -3.39
CA GLY A 159 -20.70 -9.30 -2.78
C GLY A 159 -20.19 -9.62 -1.37
N THR A 160 -20.65 -10.75 -0.83
CA THR A 160 -20.10 -11.33 0.40
C THR A 160 -18.76 -12.01 0.13
N ARG A 161 -17.80 -11.86 1.04
CA ARG A 161 -16.46 -12.46 0.93
C ARG A 161 -16.04 -13.16 2.22
N ILE A 162 -15.15 -14.13 2.07
CA ILE A 162 -14.58 -14.93 3.16
C ILE A 162 -13.19 -14.44 3.50
N GLY A 163 -12.94 -14.20 4.78
CA GLY A 163 -11.68 -13.66 5.29
C GLY A 163 -10.53 -14.65 5.37
N PRO A 164 -9.31 -14.13 5.63
CA PRO A 164 -8.09 -14.92 5.63
C PRO A 164 -8.04 -16.00 6.72
N TYR A 165 -8.65 -15.80 7.90
CA TYR A 165 -8.58 -16.83 8.95
C TYR A 165 -9.39 -18.08 8.61
N ALA A 166 -10.59 -17.90 8.05
CA ALA A 166 -11.41 -18.98 7.54
C ALA A 166 -10.70 -19.71 6.39
N TYR A 167 -10.10 -18.95 5.46
CA TYR A 167 -9.31 -19.53 4.39
C TYR A 167 -8.14 -20.37 4.91
N ILE A 168 -7.24 -19.77 5.68
CA ILE A 168 -5.99 -20.39 6.13
C ILE A 168 -6.24 -21.55 7.10
N GLY A 169 -7.28 -21.44 7.93
CA GLY A 169 -7.64 -22.41 8.96
C GLY A 169 -8.38 -23.62 8.41
N LEU A 170 -9.44 -23.40 7.62
CA LEU A 170 -10.41 -24.46 7.28
C LEU A 170 -10.44 -24.83 5.80
N LEU A 171 -10.20 -23.88 4.89
CA LEU A 171 -10.54 -24.05 3.46
C LEU A 171 -9.32 -24.33 2.57
N LYS A 172 -8.15 -23.78 2.91
CA LYS A 172 -6.92 -23.89 2.09
C LYS A 172 -6.53 -25.34 1.74
N PRO A 173 -6.57 -26.33 2.65
CA PRO A 173 -6.16 -27.70 2.32
C PRO A 173 -7.03 -28.39 1.27
N GLU A 174 -8.25 -27.91 1.05
CA GLU A 174 -9.22 -28.50 0.11
C GLU A 174 -9.08 -27.92 -1.31
N LEU A 175 -8.27 -26.86 -1.47
CA LEU A 175 -7.97 -26.27 -2.76
C LEU A 175 -6.68 -26.89 -3.33
N PRO A 176 -6.65 -27.29 -4.61
CA PRO A 176 -5.45 -27.84 -5.24
C PRO A 176 -4.35 -26.77 -5.33
N SER A 177 -3.47 -26.73 -4.34
CA SER A 177 -2.22 -25.97 -4.40
C SER A 177 -1.10 -26.91 -4.86
N ASN A 178 -0.87 -26.95 -6.17
CA ASN A 178 0.18 -27.78 -6.78
C ASN A 178 1.59 -27.18 -6.61
N TRP A 179 1.70 -25.96 -6.08
CA TRP A 179 2.97 -25.30 -5.84
C TRP A 179 3.01 -24.70 -4.43
N THR A 180 3.88 -25.26 -3.61
CA THR A 180 4.34 -24.62 -2.39
C THR A 180 5.62 -23.84 -2.72
N VAL A 181 5.66 -22.55 -2.36
CA VAL A 181 6.90 -21.77 -2.35
C VAL A 181 7.99 -22.60 -1.67
N ALA A 182 9.20 -22.61 -2.23
CA ALA A 182 10.34 -23.30 -1.63
C ALA A 182 10.38 -23.01 -0.11
N PRO A 183 10.62 -24.01 0.77
CA PRO A 183 10.43 -23.88 2.23
C PRO A 183 11.20 -22.74 2.93
N ALA A 184 12.12 -22.07 2.23
CA ALA A 184 13.05 -21.07 2.76
C ALA A 184 12.54 -19.61 2.71
N LEU A 185 11.43 -19.32 2.02
CA LEU A 185 10.88 -17.96 1.91
C LEU A 185 9.54 -17.86 2.66
N PRO A 186 9.46 -17.03 3.73
CA PRO A 186 8.20 -16.68 4.34
C PRO A 186 7.25 -16.10 3.29
N SER A 187 6.03 -16.60 3.26
CA SER A 187 5.02 -16.19 2.27
C SER A 187 3.63 -16.24 2.87
N GLN A 188 2.72 -15.48 2.29
CA GLN A 188 1.31 -15.49 2.64
C GLN A 188 0.49 -15.66 1.39
N GLU A 189 -0.39 -16.65 1.38
CA GLU A 189 -1.38 -16.81 0.33
C GLU A 189 -2.74 -16.35 0.85
N TYR A 190 -3.23 -15.23 0.31
CA TYR A 190 -4.62 -14.79 0.40
C TYR A 190 -4.77 -13.52 -0.48
N PRO A 191 -5.80 -13.44 -1.35
CA PRO A 191 -6.84 -14.44 -1.57
C PRO A 191 -6.31 -15.72 -2.29
N PRO A 192 -7.12 -16.78 -2.43
CA PRO A 192 -6.66 -18.04 -3.03
C PRO A 192 -6.04 -17.84 -4.42
N GLY A 193 -4.98 -18.58 -4.70
CA GLY A 193 -4.24 -18.48 -5.98
C GLY A 193 -3.23 -17.34 -6.04
N ILE A 194 -3.25 -16.40 -5.07
CA ILE A 194 -2.29 -15.30 -4.99
C ILE A 194 -1.37 -15.48 -3.78
N THR A 195 -0.10 -15.76 -4.04
CA THR A 195 0.93 -15.86 -3.00
C THR A 195 1.80 -14.60 -2.98
N LEU A 196 1.95 -14.01 -1.81
CA LEU A 196 2.81 -12.85 -1.57
C LEU A 196 4.09 -13.31 -0.87
N VAL A 197 5.23 -12.92 -1.43
CA VAL A 197 6.55 -13.17 -0.87
C VAL A 197 7.20 -11.81 -0.63
N PRO A 198 7.25 -11.30 0.63
CA PRO A 198 7.93 -10.05 0.91
C PRO A 198 9.44 -10.24 0.74
N MET A 199 9.97 -9.75 -0.38
CA MET A 199 11.37 -9.84 -0.75
C MET A 199 12.10 -8.61 -0.23
N LYS A 200 13.22 -8.80 0.49
CA LYS A 200 14.07 -7.68 0.90
C LYS A 200 14.49 -6.86 -0.32
N SER A 201 14.30 -5.55 -0.28
CA SER A 201 14.49 -4.65 -1.42
C SER A 201 15.09 -3.31 -0.98
N ASN A 202 15.47 -2.48 -1.96
CA ASN A 202 15.99 -1.13 -1.75
C ASN A 202 14.85 -0.09 -1.71
N THR A 203 13.72 -0.44 -1.10
CA THR A 203 12.54 0.43 -1.01
C THR A 203 12.72 1.58 0.00
N LEU A 204 11.80 2.54 -0.04
CA LEU A 204 11.78 3.67 0.89
C LEU A 204 11.31 3.25 2.28
N GLN A 205 11.90 3.86 3.30
CA GLN A 205 11.46 3.72 4.68
C GLN A 205 10.00 4.20 4.83
N PRO A 206 9.19 3.55 5.68
CA PRO A 206 9.60 2.60 6.73
C PRO A 206 9.69 1.14 6.27
N PHE A 207 9.39 0.85 5.00
CA PHE A 207 9.44 -0.51 4.48
C PHE A 207 10.88 -0.98 4.24
N HIS A 208 11.05 -2.29 4.22
CA HIS A 208 12.31 -2.98 3.94
C HIS A 208 12.14 -4.14 2.95
N THR A 209 10.91 -4.33 2.46
CA THR A 209 10.53 -5.38 1.51
C THR A 209 9.62 -4.83 0.42
N THR A 210 9.70 -5.47 -0.76
CA THR A 210 8.71 -5.37 -1.84
C THR A 210 8.00 -6.72 -1.94
N ASN A 211 6.69 -6.73 -2.05
CA ASN A 211 5.89 -7.93 -2.19
C ASN A 211 6.01 -8.48 -3.61
N LEU A 212 6.81 -9.53 -3.78
CA LEU A 212 6.75 -10.34 -4.99
C LEU A 212 5.43 -11.11 -5.00
N VAL A 213 4.60 -10.88 -6.02
CA VAL A 213 3.35 -11.63 -6.20
C VAL A 213 3.62 -12.83 -7.09
N VAL A 214 3.16 -14.00 -6.67
CA VAL A 214 3.27 -15.26 -7.40
C VAL A 214 1.87 -15.84 -7.60
N VAL A 215 1.52 -16.11 -8.86
CA VAL A 215 0.31 -16.84 -9.24
C VAL A 215 0.73 -18.06 -10.04
N VAL A 216 0.18 -19.23 -9.71
CA VAL A 216 0.50 -20.50 -10.37
C VAL A 216 -0.82 -21.17 -10.74
N ALA A 217 -0.87 -21.74 -11.95
CA ALA A 217 -2.03 -22.51 -12.40
C ALA A 217 -2.32 -23.67 -11.44
N THR A 218 -3.59 -23.88 -11.08
CA THR A 218 -3.99 -24.98 -10.20
C THR A 218 -4.24 -26.26 -11.00
N ASP A 219 -4.79 -26.15 -12.21
CA ASP A 219 -5.04 -27.28 -13.11
C ASP A 219 -4.34 -27.07 -14.48
N ALA A 220 -3.26 -27.81 -14.72
CA ALA A 220 -2.54 -27.76 -15.99
C ALA A 220 -3.33 -28.32 -17.19
N ALA A 221 -4.46 -29.01 -16.92
CA ALA A 221 -5.33 -29.63 -17.92
C ALA A 221 -6.64 -28.86 -18.20
N GLY A 222 -6.96 -27.85 -17.37
CA GLY A 222 -8.10 -26.95 -17.59
C GLY A 222 -7.75 -25.94 -18.66
N GLY A 223 -8.14 -26.22 -19.91
CA GLY A 223 -8.00 -25.25 -21.00
C GLY A 223 -8.65 -23.92 -20.61
N SER A 224 -7.89 -22.82 -20.76
CA SER A 224 -8.39 -21.47 -20.53
C SER A 224 -9.73 -21.27 -21.24
N THR A 225 -10.74 -20.83 -20.50
CA THR A 225 -12.05 -20.44 -21.05
C THR A 225 -12.00 -19.06 -21.72
N CYS A 226 -10.88 -18.34 -21.61
CA CYS A 226 -10.72 -17.01 -22.19
C CYS A 226 -9.96 -17.11 -23.52
N SER A 227 -10.68 -16.93 -24.62
CA SER A 227 -10.13 -16.90 -25.99
C SER A 227 -9.34 -15.63 -26.32
N ASP A 228 -9.43 -14.59 -25.47
CA ASP A 228 -9.01 -13.22 -25.79
C ASP A 228 -7.90 -12.73 -24.82
N CYS A 229 -6.99 -13.63 -24.41
CA CYS A 229 -5.83 -13.29 -23.58
C CYS A 229 -4.65 -12.83 -24.45
N VAL A 230 -3.97 -11.75 -24.05
CA VAL A 230 -2.77 -11.25 -24.74
C VAL A 230 -1.58 -12.19 -24.54
N VAL A 231 -1.52 -12.86 -23.39
CA VAL A 231 -0.48 -13.84 -23.04
C VAL A 231 -1.09 -14.98 -22.23
N TYR A 232 -0.59 -16.18 -22.48
CA TYR A 232 -0.89 -17.40 -21.73
C TYR A 232 0.37 -17.92 -21.06
N GLY A 233 0.25 -18.40 -19.82
CA GLY A 233 1.33 -19.05 -19.08
C GLY A 233 0.82 -20.04 -18.06
N ASP A 234 1.75 -20.65 -17.33
CA ASP A 234 1.47 -21.60 -16.25
C ASP A 234 1.85 -20.99 -14.88
N ALA A 235 2.62 -19.90 -14.88
CA ALA A 235 2.91 -19.08 -13.71
C ALA A 235 3.10 -17.61 -14.07
N LEU A 236 2.83 -16.73 -13.10
CA LEU A 236 3.05 -15.28 -13.18
C LEU A 236 3.84 -14.79 -11.97
N LEU A 237 4.86 -13.96 -12.23
CA LEU A 237 5.52 -13.13 -11.24
C LEU A 237 5.17 -11.66 -11.46
N ILE A 238 4.84 -10.94 -10.40
CA ILE A 238 4.68 -9.48 -10.43
C ILE A 238 5.73 -8.83 -9.53
N ASP A 239 6.46 -7.86 -10.09
CA ASP A 239 7.49 -7.06 -9.41
C ASP A 239 8.55 -7.92 -8.69
N PRO A 240 9.42 -8.64 -9.43
CA PRO A 240 10.50 -9.45 -8.84
C PRO A 240 11.65 -8.59 -8.28
N GLY A 241 11.40 -7.34 -7.90
CA GLY A 241 12.40 -6.43 -7.38
C GLY A 241 12.85 -6.84 -5.99
N CYS A 242 14.17 -6.99 -5.84
CA CYS A 242 14.78 -7.40 -4.58
C CYS A 242 16.26 -7.00 -4.56
N CYS A 243 16.84 -6.89 -3.36
CA CYS A 243 18.25 -6.57 -3.20
C CYS A 243 19.13 -7.79 -3.50
N SER A 244 20.39 -7.55 -3.86
CA SER A 244 21.34 -8.59 -4.28
C SER A 244 21.53 -9.72 -3.26
N GLN A 245 21.37 -9.45 -1.97
CA GLN A 245 21.49 -10.45 -0.90
C GLN A 245 20.45 -11.57 -0.99
N VAL A 246 19.30 -11.36 -1.65
CA VAL A 246 18.24 -12.36 -1.79
C VAL A 246 18.09 -12.89 -3.22
N HIS A 247 19.00 -12.54 -4.14
CA HIS A 247 18.99 -13.06 -5.52
C HIS A 247 19.06 -14.58 -5.61
N GLY A 248 19.78 -15.24 -4.68
CA GLY A 248 19.83 -16.71 -4.62
C GLY A 248 18.46 -17.32 -4.33
N LYS A 249 17.73 -16.74 -3.38
CA LYS A 249 16.36 -17.17 -3.03
C LYS A 249 15.37 -16.91 -4.17
N LEU A 250 15.50 -15.76 -4.84
CA LEU A 250 14.71 -15.47 -6.05
C LEU A 250 14.98 -16.50 -7.15
N ALA A 251 16.25 -16.87 -7.39
CA ALA A 251 16.61 -17.87 -8.37
C ALA A 251 16.02 -19.26 -8.04
N GLU A 252 16.08 -19.68 -6.78
CA GLU A 252 15.45 -20.92 -6.31
C GLU A 252 13.93 -20.90 -6.55
N LEU A 253 13.26 -19.79 -6.22
CA LEU A 253 11.84 -19.61 -6.47
C LEU A 253 11.53 -19.72 -7.96
N VAL A 254 12.21 -18.96 -8.82
CA VAL A 254 11.99 -18.98 -10.28
C VAL A 254 12.24 -20.37 -10.87
N ASN A 255 13.27 -21.08 -10.41
CA ASN A 255 13.57 -22.43 -10.86
C ASN A 255 12.52 -23.46 -10.44
N SER A 256 11.78 -23.20 -9.35
CA SER A 256 10.68 -24.05 -8.89
C SER A 256 9.36 -23.80 -9.63
N LEU A 257 9.25 -22.71 -10.37
CA LEU A 257 8.04 -22.37 -11.12
C LEU A 257 7.97 -23.13 -12.46
N PRO A 258 6.75 -23.35 -12.99
CA PRO A 258 6.54 -23.76 -14.37
C PRO A 258 7.33 -22.94 -15.38
N LYS A 259 7.79 -23.59 -16.46
CA LYS A 259 8.65 -22.94 -17.48
C LYS A 259 7.95 -21.88 -18.30
N LYS A 260 6.64 -22.00 -18.56
CA LYS A 260 5.86 -20.95 -19.23
C LYS A 260 5.56 -19.82 -18.25
N LEU A 261 6.59 -19.04 -17.95
CA LEU A 261 6.56 -17.97 -16.97
C LEU A 261 6.22 -16.64 -17.62
N VAL A 262 5.19 -16.00 -17.10
CA VAL A 262 4.87 -14.60 -17.38
C VAL A 262 5.47 -13.75 -16.27
N VAL A 263 6.03 -12.60 -16.62
CA VAL A 263 6.53 -11.61 -15.66
C VAL A 263 5.84 -10.29 -15.96
N LEU A 264 5.25 -9.66 -14.96
CA LEU A 264 4.70 -8.31 -15.09
C LEU A 264 5.45 -7.37 -14.15
N VAL A 265 5.79 -6.18 -14.64
CA VAL A 265 6.28 -5.11 -13.75
C VAL A 265 5.35 -3.92 -13.78
N THR A 266 4.92 -3.51 -12.58
CA THR A 266 3.96 -2.43 -12.38
C THR A 266 4.53 -1.10 -12.83
N HIS A 267 5.79 -0.84 -12.49
CA HIS A 267 6.55 0.36 -12.89
C HIS A 267 8.07 0.11 -12.81
N HIS A 268 8.85 1.15 -13.08
CA HIS A 268 10.29 1.03 -13.37
C HIS A 268 11.21 1.26 -12.16
N HIS A 269 10.66 1.54 -10.97
CA HIS A 269 11.51 1.79 -9.80
C HIS A 269 12.29 0.53 -9.41
N HIS A 270 13.49 0.75 -8.88
CA HIS A 270 14.52 -0.27 -8.67
C HIS A 270 14.02 -1.44 -7.82
N ASP A 271 13.29 -1.14 -6.76
CA ASP A 271 12.71 -2.11 -5.84
C ASP A 271 11.59 -2.97 -6.44
N HIS A 272 11.20 -2.75 -7.70
CA HIS A 272 10.28 -3.59 -8.48
C HIS A 272 10.98 -4.35 -9.64
N VAL A 273 12.12 -3.83 -10.14
CA VAL A 273 12.76 -4.34 -11.37
C VAL A 273 14.16 -4.93 -11.18
N ASP A 274 14.79 -4.75 -10.01
CA ASP A 274 16.20 -5.15 -9.80
C ASP A 274 16.43 -6.67 -9.90
N GLY A 275 15.42 -7.50 -9.60
CA GLY A 275 15.52 -8.95 -9.77
C GLY A 275 15.16 -9.48 -11.16
N LEU A 276 14.76 -8.63 -12.12
CA LEU A 276 14.45 -9.06 -13.49
C LEU A 276 15.60 -9.83 -14.15
N SER A 277 16.85 -9.40 -13.91
CA SER A 277 18.03 -10.06 -14.48
C SER A 277 18.23 -11.48 -13.94
N VAL A 278 17.80 -11.74 -12.69
CA VAL A 278 17.81 -13.07 -12.09
C VAL A 278 16.74 -13.93 -12.74
N VAL A 279 15.52 -13.40 -12.90
CA VAL A 279 14.43 -14.10 -13.56
C VAL A 279 14.81 -14.49 -14.98
N GLN A 280 15.34 -13.55 -15.78
CA GLN A 280 15.75 -13.79 -17.16
C GLN A 280 16.85 -14.86 -17.27
N ARG A 281 17.80 -14.89 -16.33
CA ARG A 281 18.87 -15.89 -16.32
C ARG A 281 18.35 -17.28 -15.96
N CYS A 282 17.42 -17.38 -15.01
CA CYS A 282 16.84 -18.65 -14.57
C CYS A 282 15.79 -19.20 -15.55
N ASN A 283 15.07 -18.30 -16.23
CA ASN A 283 14.09 -18.63 -17.26
C ASN A 283 14.23 -17.70 -18.47
N PRO A 284 15.10 -18.04 -19.44
CA PRO A 284 15.33 -17.22 -20.63
C PRO A 284 14.12 -17.07 -21.56
N ASP A 285 13.14 -17.97 -21.43
CA ASP A 285 11.91 -17.97 -22.24
C ASP A 285 10.76 -17.20 -21.56
N ALA A 286 11.00 -16.61 -20.39
CA ALA A 286 9.99 -15.84 -19.67
C ALA A 286 9.53 -14.60 -20.47
N VAL A 287 8.23 -14.33 -20.47
CA VAL A 287 7.62 -13.22 -21.21
C VAL A 287 7.39 -12.05 -20.26
N LEU A 288 8.11 -10.94 -20.49
CA LEU A 288 7.89 -9.69 -19.73
C LEU A 288 6.73 -8.88 -20.32
N LEU A 289 5.79 -8.47 -19.46
CA LEU A 289 4.71 -7.54 -19.75
C LEU A 289 4.92 -6.26 -18.96
N THR A 290 4.88 -5.13 -19.64
CA THR A 290 4.87 -3.82 -18.96
C THR A 290 4.43 -2.69 -19.88
N HIS A 291 4.13 -1.53 -19.30
CA HIS A 291 3.84 -0.33 -20.06
C HIS A 291 5.09 0.18 -20.80
N LYS A 292 4.91 0.72 -22.00
CA LYS A 292 6.02 1.25 -22.83
C LYS A 292 6.87 2.33 -22.12
N ASN A 293 6.24 3.20 -21.31
CA ASN A 293 6.96 4.24 -20.55
C ASN A 293 7.72 3.65 -19.36
N THR A 294 7.26 2.53 -18.82
CA THR A 294 7.99 1.77 -17.80
C THR A 294 9.21 1.12 -18.44
N MET A 295 9.01 0.41 -19.56
CA MET A 295 10.11 -0.26 -20.27
C MET A 295 11.21 0.71 -20.73
N SER A 296 10.86 1.93 -21.18
CA SER A 296 11.85 2.91 -21.62
C SER A 296 12.80 3.39 -20.51
N ARG A 297 12.44 3.15 -19.25
CA ARG A 297 13.24 3.50 -18.06
C ARG A 297 13.89 2.29 -17.39
N ILE A 298 13.58 1.07 -17.84
CA ILE A 298 14.26 -0.15 -17.40
C ILE A 298 15.56 -0.30 -18.20
N GLY A 299 16.68 -0.39 -17.47
CA GLY A 299 17.99 -0.57 -18.09
C GLY A 299 18.14 -1.92 -18.77
N LYS A 300 18.89 -1.98 -19.88
CA LYS A 300 19.19 -3.23 -20.60
C LYS A 300 19.90 -4.29 -19.72
N GLY A 301 20.54 -3.87 -18.63
CA GLY A 301 21.14 -4.79 -17.65
C GLY A 301 20.11 -5.52 -16.78
N ASN A 302 18.89 -4.99 -16.65
CA ASN A 302 17.80 -5.62 -15.91
C ASN A 302 17.00 -6.57 -16.80
N TRP A 303 16.73 -6.17 -18.05
CA TRP A 303 16.05 -7.01 -19.03
C TRP A 303 16.57 -6.71 -20.44
N SER A 304 17.03 -7.74 -21.14
CA SER A 304 17.73 -7.59 -22.43
C SER A 304 17.03 -8.22 -23.63
N ILE A 305 16.01 -9.04 -23.40
CA ILE A 305 15.18 -9.65 -24.45
C ILE A 305 13.95 -8.78 -24.75
N GLY A 306 13.15 -9.20 -25.72
CA GLY A 306 11.88 -8.55 -26.05
C GLY A 306 10.91 -8.49 -24.87
N TYR A 307 9.88 -7.67 -25.01
CA TYR A 307 8.79 -7.54 -24.05
C TYR A 307 7.46 -7.37 -24.80
N THR A 308 6.36 -7.69 -24.13
CA THR A 308 5.01 -7.43 -24.60
C THR A 308 4.51 -6.13 -23.97
N ALA A 309 4.30 -5.11 -24.80
CA ALA A 309 3.75 -3.85 -24.32
C ALA A 309 2.27 -3.99 -23.96
N VAL A 310 1.89 -3.55 -22.77
CA VAL A 310 0.49 -3.48 -22.32
C VAL A 310 0.11 -2.03 -22.05
N ALA A 311 -1.16 -1.69 -22.28
CA ALA A 311 -1.72 -0.35 -22.16
C ALA A 311 -2.94 -0.26 -21.21
N GLY A 312 -3.41 -1.39 -20.70
CA GLY A 312 -4.57 -1.52 -19.80
C GLY A 312 -5.78 -2.12 -20.51
N GLY A 313 -6.47 -3.02 -19.80
CA GLY A 313 -7.64 -3.76 -20.27
C GLY A 313 -7.31 -5.15 -20.83
N GLU A 314 -6.04 -5.45 -21.10
CA GLU A 314 -5.63 -6.75 -21.61
C GLU A 314 -5.78 -7.86 -20.57
N ASN A 315 -6.23 -9.04 -21.01
CA ASN A 315 -6.36 -10.21 -20.15
C ASN A 315 -5.09 -11.08 -20.22
N ILE A 316 -4.65 -11.58 -19.07
CA ILE A 316 -3.55 -12.53 -18.91
C ILE A 316 -4.16 -13.82 -18.33
N CYS A 317 -3.79 -14.96 -18.91
CA CYS A 317 -4.29 -16.26 -18.51
C CYS A 317 -3.16 -17.11 -17.95
N ILE A 318 -3.26 -17.50 -16.68
CA ILE A 318 -2.30 -18.38 -15.99
C ILE A 318 -3.02 -19.67 -15.63
N GLY A 319 -3.04 -20.62 -16.57
CA GLY A 319 -3.95 -21.78 -16.51
C GLY A 319 -5.41 -21.36 -16.32
N ASP A 320 -5.97 -21.69 -15.16
CA ASP A 320 -7.32 -21.39 -14.70
C ASP A 320 -7.47 -20.02 -14.01
N GLN A 321 -6.35 -19.31 -13.77
CA GLN A 321 -6.33 -18.00 -13.13
C GLN A 321 -6.40 -16.90 -14.20
N GLN A 322 -7.47 -16.09 -14.17
CA GLN A 322 -7.68 -14.98 -15.09
C GLN A 322 -7.27 -13.67 -14.41
N LEU A 323 -6.40 -12.91 -15.08
CA LEU A 323 -5.99 -11.58 -14.65
C LEU A 323 -6.28 -10.55 -15.73
N GLN A 324 -6.49 -9.31 -15.33
CA GLN A 324 -6.63 -8.18 -16.23
C GLN A 324 -5.65 -7.07 -15.86
N VAL A 325 -4.91 -6.55 -16.84
CA VAL A 325 -4.03 -5.40 -16.66
C VAL A 325 -4.84 -4.13 -16.50
N VAL A 326 -4.50 -3.31 -15.52
CA VAL A 326 -5.22 -2.07 -15.21
C VAL A 326 -4.28 -0.88 -15.34
N PHE A 327 -4.46 -0.05 -16.37
CA PHE A 327 -3.71 1.21 -16.44
C PHE A 327 -4.07 2.11 -15.26
N ALA A 328 -3.04 2.52 -14.52
CA ALA A 328 -3.17 3.16 -13.22
C ALA A 328 -2.12 4.28 -13.05
N PRO A 329 -2.09 5.29 -13.94
CA PRO A 329 -1.13 6.39 -13.85
C PRO A 329 -1.38 7.24 -12.60
N GLY A 330 -0.36 7.99 -12.20
CA GLY A 330 -0.41 8.88 -11.05
C GLY A 330 0.87 8.79 -10.23
N HIS A 331 1.24 7.57 -9.82
CA HIS A 331 2.55 7.30 -9.22
C HIS A 331 3.69 7.54 -10.24
N THR A 332 3.57 6.95 -11.43
CA THR A 332 4.35 7.27 -12.63
C THR A 332 3.41 7.30 -13.83
N ASP A 333 3.88 7.79 -14.99
CA ASP A 333 3.13 7.82 -16.25
C ASP A 333 2.99 6.45 -16.94
N GLY A 334 3.62 5.40 -16.39
CA GLY A 334 3.54 4.03 -16.88
C GLY A 334 3.12 3.01 -15.83
N HIS A 335 2.64 3.49 -14.68
CA HIS A 335 2.23 2.63 -13.58
C HIS A 335 1.00 1.78 -13.95
N MET A 336 1.07 0.49 -13.65
CA MET A 336 0.03 -0.51 -13.88
C MET A 336 -0.40 -1.16 -12.57
N GLY A 337 -1.69 -1.46 -12.45
CA GLY A 337 -2.22 -2.44 -11.51
C GLY A 337 -2.63 -3.73 -12.24
N VAL A 338 -2.99 -4.77 -11.48
CA VAL A 338 -3.50 -6.03 -12.03
C VAL A 338 -4.70 -6.47 -11.21
N LEU A 339 -5.83 -6.71 -11.86
CA LEU A 339 -7.01 -7.30 -11.23
C LEU A 339 -6.92 -8.83 -11.39
N HIS A 340 -6.94 -9.56 -10.29
CA HIS A 340 -7.18 -10.99 -10.29
C HIS A 340 -8.69 -11.22 -10.34
N VAL A 341 -9.20 -11.65 -11.50
CA VAL A 341 -10.63 -11.68 -11.81
C VAL A 341 -11.36 -12.69 -10.94
N ASN A 342 -10.77 -13.89 -10.73
CA ASN A 342 -11.39 -14.97 -9.96
C ASN A 342 -11.74 -14.55 -8.52
N THR A 343 -10.87 -13.77 -7.87
CA THR A 343 -11.03 -13.35 -6.46
C THR A 343 -11.41 -11.88 -6.29
N ASN A 344 -11.58 -11.15 -7.41
CA ASN A 344 -11.80 -9.71 -7.44
C ASN A 344 -10.79 -8.92 -6.57
N ALA A 345 -9.52 -9.36 -6.57
CA ALA A 345 -8.46 -8.71 -5.81
C ALA A 345 -7.60 -7.84 -6.73
N LEU A 346 -7.31 -6.63 -6.28
CA LEU A 346 -6.56 -5.65 -7.06
C LEU A 346 -5.15 -5.51 -6.51
N ILE A 347 -4.17 -5.93 -7.31
CA ILE A 347 -2.77 -5.63 -7.10
C ILE A 347 -2.53 -4.20 -7.56
N VAL A 348 -2.27 -3.30 -6.60
CA VAL A 348 -2.28 -1.84 -6.82
C VAL A 348 -0.91 -1.24 -7.08
N GLY A 349 0.15 -2.04 -7.10
CA GLY A 349 1.52 -1.53 -7.23
C GLY A 349 1.85 -0.56 -6.09
N ASP A 350 2.38 0.60 -6.48
CA ASP A 350 2.74 1.71 -5.60
C ASP A 350 1.69 2.83 -5.58
N HIS A 351 0.50 2.59 -6.12
CA HIS A 351 -0.62 3.53 -6.01
C HIS A 351 -1.07 3.71 -4.55
N CYS A 352 -1.04 2.62 -3.78
CA CYS A 352 -1.26 2.61 -2.34
C CYS A 352 -0.23 1.69 -1.68
N VAL A 353 0.16 2.04 -0.45
CA VAL A 353 1.01 1.22 0.42
C VAL A 353 0.30 0.90 1.73
N GLY A 354 0.67 -0.20 2.39
CA GLY A 354 0.01 -0.73 3.57
C GLY A 354 0.08 0.17 4.82
N GLN A 355 1.04 1.09 4.86
CA GLN A 355 1.21 2.08 5.92
C GLN A 355 1.80 3.38 5.37
N GLY A 356 1.27 4.51 5.83
CA GLY A 356 1.69 5.83 5.37
C GLY A 356 1.00 6.22 4.06
N SER A 357 1.75 6.87 3.17
CA SER A 357 1.23 7.40 1.91
C SER A 357 2.24 7.16 0.80
N ALA A 358 1.78 6.63 -0.33
CA ALA A 358 2.57 6.46 -1.55
C ALA A 358 3.25 7.78 -1.98
N THR A 359 4.46 7.70 -2.50
CA THR A 359 5.11 8.85 -3.15
C THR A 359 4.66 8.90 -4.62
N LEU A 360 4.60 10.07 -5.26
CA LEU A 360 4.44 10.15 -6.72
C LEU A 360 5.73 10.70 -7.32
N ASP A 361 6.20 10.09 -8.40
CA ASP A 361 7.45 10.46 -9.06
C ASP A 361 7.18 11.43 -10.22
N ASN A 362 7.28 12.72 -9.91
CA ASN A 362 7.08 13.78 -10.90
C ASN A 362 8.13 13.77 -12.03
N ARG A 363 9.30 13.13 -11.84
CA ARG A 363 10.34 13.02 -12.87
C ARG A 363 10.00 11.92 -13.88
N ALA A 364 9.15 10.99 -13.50
CA ALA A 364 8.60 9.95 -14.36
C ALA A 364 7.12 10.18 -14.70
N GLY A 365 6.68 11.44 -14.73
CA GLY A 365 5.34 11.85 -15.16
C GLY A 365 4.23 11.59 -14.13
N GLY A 366 4.57 11.17 -12.91
CA GLY A 366 3.62 11.09 -11.81
C GLY A 366 2.99 12.44 -11.50
N ASN A 367 1.68 12.47 -11.28
CA ASN A 367 0.91 13.68 -11.05
C ASN A 367 -0.38 13.40 -10.27
N MET A 368 -0.89 14.41 -9.54
CA MET A 368 -2.07 14.22 -8.70
C MET A 368 -3.35 14.04 -9.52
N LYS A 369 -3.49 14.67 -10.68
CA LYS A 369 -4.70 14.54 -11.50
C LYS A 369 -4.96 13.08 -11.84
N ASP A 370 -3.96 12.41 -12.40
CA ASP A 370 -4.03 11.00 -12.77
C ASP A 370 -4.17 10.12 -11.51
N TYR A 371 -3.49 10.46 -10.42
CA TYR A 371 -3.63 9.76 -9.15
C TYR A 371 -5.08 9.77 -8.63
N PHE A 372 -5.73 10.93 -8.62
CA PHE A 372 -7.14 11.06 -8.23
C PHE A 372 -8.03 10.21 -9.17
N GLN A 373 -7.85 10.33 -10.49
CA GLN A 373 -8.63 9.58 -11.48
C GLN A 373 -8.48 8.06 -11.33
N THR A 374 -7.25 7.57 -11.16
CA THR A 374 -6.95 6.16 -10.90
C THR A 374 -7.58 5.68 -9.58
N THR A 375 -7.56 6.52 -8.55
CA THR A 375 -8.19 6.17 -7.25
C THR A 375 -9.71 6.02 -7.37
N TYR A 376 -10.39 6.90 -8.11
CA TYR A 376 -11.82 6.74 -8.40
C TYR A 376 -12.10 5.52 -9.25
N LYS A 377 -11.29 5.26 -10.28
CA LYS A 377 -11.38 4.02 -11.08
C LYS A 377 -11.29 2.77 -10.19
N PHE A 378 -10.37 2.73 -9.22
CA PHE A 378 -10.26 1.61 -8.28
C PHE A 378 -11.46 1.49 -7.35
N LEU A 379 -12.07 2.61 -6.94
CA LEU A 379 -13.32 2.61 -6.19
C LEU A 379 -14.48 2.05 -7.03
N ASP A 380 -14.59 2.46 -8.30
CA ASP A 380 -15.62 1.98 -9.23
C ASP A 380 -15.51 0.47 -9.48
N MET A 381 -14.28 -0.07 -9.51
CA MET A 381 -14.02 -1.51 -9.65
C MET A 381 -14.48 -2.33 -8.43
N SER A 382 -14.67 -1.69 -7.27
CA SER A 382 -15.12 -2.36 -6.02
C SER A 382 -14.37 -3.67 -5.71
N PRO A 383 -13.01 -3.66 -5.66
CA PRO A 383 -12.24 -4.85 -5.36
C PRO A 383 -12.53 -5.35 -3.93
N HIS A 384 -12.37 -6.65 -3.71
CA HIS A 384 -12.52 -7.26 -2.38
C HIS A 384 -11.29 -7.09 -1.49
N VAL A 385 -10.12 -7.01 -2.11
CA VAL A 385 -8.81 -6.89 -1.45
C VAL A 385 -7.93 -5.97 -2.28
N LEU A 386 -7.19 -5.07 -1.62
CA LEU A 386 -6.05 -4.39 -2.24
C LEU A 386 -4.74 -5.05 -1.82
N ILE A 387 -3.89 -5.31 -2.80
CA ILE A 387 -2.56 -5.92 -2.61
C ILE A 387 -1.52 -4.86 -2.99
N PRO A 388 -0.98 -4.11 -2.02
CA PRO A 388 0.12 -3.18 -2.28
C PRO A 388 1.44 -3.93 -2.46
N MET A 389 2.40 -3.29 -3.11
CA MET A 389 3.78 -3.81 -3.19
C MET A 389 4.58 -3.59 -1.92
N HIS A 390 4.09 -2.77 -1.00
CA HIS A 390 4.73 -2.53 0.29
C HIS A 390 3.71 -2.62 1.43
N GLY A 391 4.01 -3.44 2.44
CA GLY A 391 3.12 -3.69 3.56
C GLY A 391 2.08 -4.78 3.31
N ARG A 392 1.11 -4.88 4.23
CA ARG A 392 0.09 -5.94 4.22
C ARG A 392 -1.00 -5.68 3.18
N ILE A 393 -1.67 -6.76 2.79
CA ILE A 393 -2.96 -6.65 2.09
C ILE A 393 -3.96 -5.82 2.89
N ASN A 394 -4.83 -5.12 2.18
CA ASN A 394 -5.91 -4.37 2.78
C ASN A 394 -7.25 -5.04 2.48
N LEU A 395 -7.96 -5.39 3.55
CA LEU A 395 -9.28 -6.00 3.48
C LEU A 395 -10.41 -4.96 3.43
N TRP A 396 -10.15 -3.66 3.37
CA TRP A 396 -11.21 -2.64 3.30
C TRP A 396 -10.88 -1.60 2.21
N PRO A 397 -10.91 -2.02 0.92
CA PRO A 397 -10.42 -1.23 -0.20
C PRO A 397 -11.02 0.18 -0.29
N LYS A 398 -12.35 0.32 -0.12
CA LYS A 398 -12.99 1.63 -0.13
C LYS A 398 -12.43 2.50 0.99
N HIS A 399 -12.33 1.97 2.21
CA HIS A 399 -11.80 2.74 3.33
C HIS A 399 -10.37 3.24 3.06
N MET A 400 -9.48 2.37 2.55
CA MET A 400 -8.11 2.75 2.20
C MET A 400 -8.08 3.82 1.11
N LEU A 401 -8.76 3.60 -0.03
CA LEU A 401 -8.75 4.53 -1.17
C LEU A 401 -9.35 5.90 -0.80
N CYS A 402 -10.47 5.92 -0.08
CA CYS A 402 -11.06 7.17 0.42
C CYS A 402 -10.13 7.89 1.41
N GLY A 403 -9.43 7.12 2.26
CA GLY A 403 -8.42 7.67 3.17
C GLY A 403 -7.30 8.39 2.42
N TYR A 404 -6.82 7.82 1.32
CA TYR A 404 -5.84 8.44 0.43
C TYR A 404 -6.36 9.71 -0.24
N LEU A 405 -7.56 9.66 -0.83
CA LEU A 405 -8.21 10.85 -1.42
C LEU A 405 -8.33 11.99 -0.41
N ARG A 406 -8.82 11.69 0.79
CA ARG A 406 -8.97 12.66 1.88
C ARG A 406 -7.63 13.24 2.31
N HIS A 407 -6.61 12.39 2.49
CA HIS A 407 -5.28 12.83 2.86
C HIS A 407 -4.69 13.80 1.84
N ARG A 408 -4.84 13.51 0.53
CA ARG A 408 -4.38 14.40 -0.54
C ARG A 408 -5.15 15.71 -0.58
N ARG A 409 -6.47 15.69 -0.44
CA ARG A 409 -7.30 16.91 -0.38
C ARG A 409 -6.98 17.78 0.84
N ALA A 410 -6.76 17.16 1.99
CA ALA A 410 -6.34 17.88 3.20
C ALA A 410 -4.99 18.58 2.97
N ARG A 411 -4.04 17.90 2.31
CA ARG A 411 -2.75 18.51 1.94
C ARG A 411 -2.93 19.68 0.97
N GLU A 412 -3.79 19.56 -0.03
CA GLU A 412 -4.12 20.65 -0.94
C GLU A 412 -4.72 21.86 -0.21
N ALA A 413 -5.62 21.62 0.75
CA ALA A 413 -6.20 22.68 1.56
C ALA A 413 -5.13 23.40 2.40
N THR A 414 -4.19 22.68 3.02
CA THR A 414 -3.07 23.29 3.77
C THR A 414 -2.16 24.13 2.87
N ILE A 415 -1.85 23.62 1.67
CA ILE A 415 -1.01 24.33 0.69
C ILE A 415 -1.72 25.59 0.20
N LEU A 416 -3.00 25.49 -0.17
CA LEU A 416 -3.79 26.62 -0.62
C LEU A 416 -3.88 27.69 0.46
N HIS A 417 -4.15 27.30 1.71
CA HIS A 417 -4.17 28.21 2.85
C HIS A 417 -2.83 28.91 3.06
N SER A 418 -1.71 28.21 2.86
CA SER A 418 -0.37 28.83 2.94
C SER A 418 -0.15 29.89 1.86
N ILE A 419 -0.64 29.62 0.65
CA ILE A 419 -0.59 30.54 -0.50
C ILE A 419 -1.48 31.77 -0.29
N GLU A 420 -2.72 31.58 0.20
CA GLU A 420 -3.64 32.66 0.55
C GLU A 420 -3.07 33.59 1.62
N ASN A 421 -2.27 33.04 2.56
CA ASN A 421 -1.51 33.79 3.55
C ASN A 421 -0.13 34.27 3.04
N GLY A 422 -0.01 34.52 1.73
CA GLY A 422 1.13 35.20 1.12
C GLY A 422 2.38 34.35 0.85
N ALA A 423 2.33 33.01 0.94
CA ALA A 423 3.44 32.19 0.45
C ALA A 423 3.56 32.31 -1.08
N GLN A 424 4.76 32.63 -1.60
CA GLN A 424 4.97 32.82 -3.05
C GLN A 424 5.92 31.80 -3.66
N THR A 425 6.81 31.22 -2.86
CA THR A 425 7.82 30.28 -3.32
C THR A 425 7.58 28.86 -2.79
N LEU A 426 8.19 27.88 -3.42
CA LEU A 426 8.19 26.49 -2.95
C LEU A 426 8.75 26.39 -1.53
N PHE A 427 9.79 27.17 -1.21
CA PHE A 427 10.35 27.22 0.12
C PHE A 427 9.38 27.81 1.15
N ASP A 428 8.64 28.87 0.82
CA ASP A 428 7.62 29.45 1.71
C ASP A 428 6.53 28.43 2.05
N ILE A 429 6.04 27.72 1.03
CA ILE A 429 4.98 26.72 1.21
C ILE A 429 5.51 25.55 2.04
N VAL A 430 6.70 25.02 1.73
CA VAL A 430 7.29 23.90 2.48
C VAL A 430 7.56 24.30 3.92
N SER A 431 8.14 25.47 4.16
CA SER A 431 8.49 25.93 5.51
C SER A 431 7.26 26.19 6.40
N LYS A 432 6.12 26.56 5.82
CA LYS A 432 4.84 26.70 6.53
C LYS A 432 4.11 25.36 6.68
N THR A 433 4.00 24.57 5.61
CA THR A 433 3.21 23.33 5.57
C THR A 433 3.87 22.17 6.32
N TYR A 434 5.22 22.15 6.39
CA TYR A 434 6.01 21.08 7.01
C TYR A 434 6.91 21.62 8.13
N ALA A 435 6.45 22.67 8.83
CA ALA A 435 7.22 23.35 9.88
C ALA A 435 7.63 22.41 11.04
N ASP A 436 6.81 21.41 11.32
CA ASP A 436 6.97 20.39 12.36
C ASP A 436 7.77 19.16 11.88
N VAL A 437 8.05 19.06 10.57
CA VAL A 437 8.84 17.97 9.99
C VAL A 437 10.32 18.30 10.02
N GLU A 438 11.15 17.31 10.35
CA GLU A 438 12.61 17.46 10.30
C GLU A 438 13.08 18.05 8.96
N ARG A 439 13.87 19.13 9.03
CA ARG A 439 14.31 19.88 7.84
C ARG A 439 14.99 19.02 6.77
N LYS A 440 15.63 17.91 7.13
CA LYS A 440 16.22 16.97 6.14
C LYS A 440 15.19 16.37 5.18
N LEU A 441 13.93 16.26 5.60
CA LEU A 441 12.80 15.73 4.81
C LEU A 441 12.09 16.81 3.99
N TRP A 442 12.51 18.08 4.10
CA TRP A 442 11.92 19.16 3.31
C TRP A 442 12.20 19.03 1.81
N ILE A 443 13.32 18.41 1.42
CA ILE A 443 13.60 18.13 0.00
C ILE A 443 12.55 17.17 -0.59
N PRO A 444 12.30 15.96 -0.02
CA PRO A 444 11.17 15.12 -0.40
C PRO A 444 9.82 15.84 -0.36
N ALA A 445 9.56 16.62 0.70
CA ALA A 445 8.32 17.38 0.82
C ALA A 445 8.12 18.39 -0.32
N SER A 446 9.20 18.99 -0.83
CA SER A 446 9.13 19.96 -1.92
C SER A 446 8.59 19.35 -3.22
N PHE A 447 8.97 18.11 -3.54
CA PHE A 447 8.41 17.39 -4.70
C PHE A 447 6.91 17.12 -4.51
N ASN A 448 6.49 16.76 -3.29
CA ASN A 448 5.07 16.59 -2.98
C ASN A 448 4.27 17.89 -3.08
N VAL A 449 4.80 19.02 -2.58
CA VAL A 449 4.16 20.34 -2.73
C VAL A 449 4.00 20.68 -4.20
N ARG A 450 5.03 20.46 -5.03
CA ARG A 450 4.97 20.75 -6.46
C ARG A 450 3.79 20.04 -7.13
N LEU A 451 3.64 18.74 -6.88
CA LEU A 451 2.55 17.92 -7.41
C LEU A 451 1.17 18.47 -7.07
N HIS A 452 0.98 18.95 -5.84
CA HIS A 452 -0.29 19.52 -5.38
C HIS A 452 -0.54 20.91 -5.97
N VAL A 453 0.47 21.77 -6.05
CA VAL A 453 0.34 23.11 -6.66
C VAL A 453 0.01 22.98 -8.14
N ASP A 454 0.67 22.08 -8.87
CA ASP A 454 0.38 21.82 -10.29
C ASP A 454 -1.08 21.36 -10.49
N HIS A 455 -1.59 20.51 -9.59
CA HIS A 455 -2.98 20.05 -9.63
C HIS A 455 -3.98 21.17 -9.32
N LEU A 456 -3.75 21.93 -8.26
CA LEU A 456 -4.56 23.11 -7.93
C LEU A 456 -4.59 24.13 -9.09
N ASN A 457 -3.44 24.33 -9.74
CA ASN A 457 -3.34 25.20 -10.92
C ASN A 457 -4.19 24.65 -12.08
N SER A 458 -4.08 23.35 -12.38
CA SER A 458 -4.87 22.70 -13.44
C SER A 458 -6.39 22.80 -13.21
N GLN A 459 -6.81 22.89 -11.94
CA GLN A 459 -8.20 23.08 -11.54
C GLN A 459 -8.62 24.55 -11.45
N ASN A 460 -7.74 25.51 -11.77
CA ASN A 460 -7.95 26.95 -11.59
C ASN A 460 -8.32 27.35 -10.14
N LYS A 461 -7.81 26.62 -9.15
CA LYS A 461 -8.09 26.86 -7.72
C LYS A 461 -7.07 27.76 -7.03
N LEU A 462 -5.94 28.06 -7.67
CA LEU A 462 -4.97 28.99 -7.10
C LEU A 462 -5.51 30.43 -7.16
N PRO A 463 -5.21 31.27 -6.15
CA PRO A 463 -5.66 32.66 -6.14
C PRO A 463 -5.22 33.39 -7.40
N LYS A 464 -6.18 33.97 -8.14
CA LYS A 464 -5.91 34.75 -9.35
C LYS A 464 -5.47 36.16 -9.00
N ILE A 465 -4.70 36.78 -9.89
CA ILE A 465 -4.36 38.20 -9.81
C ILE A 465 -5.66 39.01 -9.88
N CYS A 466 -6.04 39.66 -8.79
CA CYS A 466 -7.18 40.57 -8.78
C CYS A 466 -6.65 42.00 -8.93
N TYR A 467 -6.77 42.57 -10.14
CA TYR A 467 -6.53 44.00 -10.35
C TYR A 467 -7.76 44.78 -9.89
N THR A 468 -7.91 45.02 -8.58
CA THR A 468 -8.91 45.97 -8.13
C THR A 468 -8.38 47.37 -8.47
N LYS A 469 -9.01 48.04 -9.45
CA LYS A 469 -8.74 49.45 -9.77
C LYS A 469 -9.24 50.29 -8.59
N VAL A 470 -8.38 50.54 -7.61
CA VAL A 470 -8.72 51.42 -6.48
C VAL A 470 -8.61 52.87 -6.98
N THR A 471 -9.73 53.49 -7.29
CA THR A 471 -9.78 54.95 -7.51
C THR A 471 -9.74 55.62 -6.14
N LEU A 472 -8.54 56.00 -5.69
CA LEU A 472 -8.37 56.76 -4.45
C LEU A 472 -8.77 58.22 -4.68
N SER A 473 -9.89 58.66 -4.08
CA SER A 473 -10.13 60.08 -3.85
C SER A 473 -9.35 60.50 -2.61
N ILE A 474 -8.15 61.04 -2.82
CA ILE A 474 -7.26 61.47 -1.74
C ILE A 474 -7.81 62.76 -1.14
N THR A 475 -8.41 62.70 0.06
CA THR A 475 -8.73 63.90 0.86
C THR A 475 -8.05 63.95 2.23
N SER A 476 -7.23 62.96 2.60
CA SER A 476 -6.29 63.10 3.73
C SER A 476 -5.15 62.09 3.65
N TYR A 477 -3.95 62.52 4.02
CA TYR A 477 -2.73 61.73 4.02
C TYR A 477 -2.70 60.78 5.23
N ASP A 478 -3.32 59.61 5.13
CA ASP A 478 -3.06 58.49 6.05
C ASP A 478 -2.30 57.36 5.33
N ILE A 479 -0.98 57.39 5.45
CA ILE A 479 -0.04 56.46 4.81
C ILE A 479 -0.25 55.02 5.32
N SER A 480 -0.82 54.84 6.52
CA SER A 480 -1.04 53.52 7.11
C SER A 480 -2.11 52.69 6.38
N GLN A 481 -3.19 53.33 5.89
CA GLN A 481 -4.24 52.66 5.12
C GLN A 481 -3.76 52.25 3.72
N ILE A 482 -2.85 53.04 3.12
CA ILE A 482 -2.26 52.73 1.81
C ILE A 482 -1.34 51.51 1.91
N ILE A 483 -0.53 51.39 2.97
CA ILE A 483 0.36 50.23 3.18
C ILE A 483 -0.45 48.96 3.44
N SER A 484 -1.55 49.04 4.19
CA SER A 484 -2.45 47.90 4.44
C SER A 484 -3.11 47.39 3.15
N LEU A 485 -3.52 48.29 2.23
CA LEU A 485 -4.03 47.91 0.91
C LEU A 485 -2.96 47.30 0.00
N ILE A 486 -1.72 47.81 0.02
CA ILE A 486 -0.61 47.29 -0.82
C ILE A 486 -0.18 45.88 -0.37
N TYR A 487 -0.19 45.58 0.93
CA TYR A 487 0.09 44.23 1.43
C TYR A 487 -0.95 43.19 1.01
N CYS A 488 -2.19 43.62 0.74
CA CYS A 488 -3.26 42.77 0.22
C CYS A 488 -3.09 42.42 -1.28
N MET A 489 -2.15 43.05 -2.00
CA MET A 489 -2.00 42.93 -3.46
C MET A 489 -0.91 41.96 -3.95
N GLN A 490 -0.34 41.14 -3.08
CA GLN A 490 0.66 40.17 -3.51
C GLN A 490 0.02 38.84 -3.95
N SER A 491 -0.37 38.77 -5.23
CA SER A 491 -0.94 37.57 -5.86
C SER A 491 0.11 36.47 -6.06
N PHE A 492 -0.28 35.21 -5.84
CA PHE A 492 0.53 34.05 -6.20
C PHE A 492 0.78 34.02 -7.72
N SER A 493 2.02 33.76 -8.11
CA SER A 493 2.44 33.67 -9.52
C SER A 493 3.07 32.31 -9.75
N MET A 494 2.53 31.55 -10.71
CA MET A 494 3.06 30.25 -11.08
C MET A 494 4.50 30.36 -11.60
N ASP A 495 4.83 31.41 -12.35
CA ASP A 495 6.18 31.68 -12.82
C ASP A 495 7.17 31.86 -11.67
N LYS A 496 6.81 32.66 -10.65
CA LYS A 496 7.65 32.83 -9.44
C LYS A 496 7.85 31.52 -8.70
N PHE A 497 6.78 30.74 -8.55
CA PHE A 497 6.83 29.43 -7.91
C PHE A 497 7.72 28.46 -8.70
N GLU A 498 7.60 28.41 -10.02
CA GLU A 498 8.44 27.62 -10.92
C GLU A 498 9.92 27.99 -10.84
N VAL A 499 10.24 29.29 -10.87
CA VAL A 499 11.62 29.77 -10.72
C VAL A 499 12.20 29.39 -9.35
N SER A 500 11.36 29.29 -8.32
CA SER A 500 11.82 28.85 -6.98
C SER A 500 12.08 27.34 -6.88
N CYS A 501 11.62 26.55 -7.85
CA CYS A 501 11.88 25.11 -7.90
C CYS A 501 13.35 24.84 -8.27
N GLY A 502 13.96 23.80 -7.70
CA GLY A 502 15.32 23.38 -8.04
C GLY A 502 16.43 24.09 -7.24
N THR A 503 17.39 24.73 -7.92
CA THR A 503 18.61 25.29 -7.30
C THR A 503 18.32 26.37 -6.26
N ASN A 504 17.31 27.20 -6.51
CA ASN A 504 16.85 28.21 -5.56
C ASN A 504 16.32 27.56 -4.27
N PHE A 505 15.48 26.53 -4.37
CA PHE A 505 15.01 25.78 -3.20
C PHE A 505 16.18 25.17 -2.42
N MET A 506 17.14 24.53 -3.11
CA MET A 506 18.29 23.89 -2.46
C MET A 506 19.15 24.90 -1.69
N LEU A 507 19.33 26.11 -2.20
CA LEU A 507 20.06 27.19 -1.53
C LEU A 507 19.36 27.61 -0.23
N TRP A 508 18.07 27.95 -0.30
CA TRP A 508 17.31 28.38 0.88
C TRP A 508 17.16 27.27 1.93
N TRP A 509 16.99 26.04 1.47
CA TRP A 509 17.03 24.85 2.32
C TRP A 509 18.36 24.70 3.05
N ALA A 510 19.49 24.82 2.34
CA ALA A 510 20.81 24.73 2.95
C ALA A 510 21.02 25.82 4.01
N VAL A 511 20.60 27.05 3.73
CA VAL A 511 20.61 28.15 4.71
C VAL A 511 19.79 27.76 5.95
N ALA A 512 18.52 27.40 5.79
CA ALA A 512 17.64 27.05 6.92
C ALA A 512 18.14 25.82 7.71
N TYR A 513 18.72 24.83 7.03
CA TYR A 513 19.30 23.64 7.64
C TYR A 513 20.53 23.96 8.50
N VAL A 514 21.43 24.82 8.00
CA VAL A 514 22.59 25.30 8.75
C VAL A 514 22.15 26.15 9.93
N GLN A 515 21.18 27.05 9.75
CA GLN A 515 20.65 27.90 10.82
C GLN A 515 20.08 27.09 11.98
N ALA A 516 19.40 25.98 11.68
CA ALA A 516 18.84 25.09 12.68
C ALA A 516 19.89 24.32 13.51
N ARG A 517 21.13 24.23 13.02
CA ARG A 517 22.21 23.43 13.62
C ARG A 517 23.36 24.26 14.18
N SER A 518 23.33 25.58 13.97
CA SER A 518 24.44 26.48 14.31
C SER A 518 24.09 27.34 15.51
N SER A 519 25.06 27.61 16.40
CA SER A 519 24.90 28.74 17.34
C SER A 519 24.91 30.06 16.55
N PRO A 520 24.31 31.15 17.08
CA PRO A 520 24.22 32.45 16.40
C PRO A 520 25.58 32.98 15.86
N ALA A 521 26.70 32.58 16.48
CA ALA A 521 28.05 33.01 16.11
C ALA A 521 28.57 32.38 14.80
N ILE A 522 28.19 31.13 14.49
CA ILE A 522 28.63 30.42 13.26
C ILE A 522 27.84 30.90 12.02
N LEU A 523 26.60 31.33 12.25
CA LEU A 523 25.69 31.93 11.27
C LEU A 523 26.23 33.24 10.67
N ALA A 524 26.83 34.09 11.52
CA ALA A 524 27.42 35.36 11.09
C ALA A 524 28.63 35.16 10.17
N ALA A 525 29.46 34.16 10.43
CA ALA A 525 30.65 33.85 9.63
C ALA A 525 30.32 33.24 8.26
N THR A 526 29.27 32.41 8.17
CA THR A 526 28.84 31.76 6.92
C THR A 526 28.09 32.69 5.98
N ALA A 527 27.28 33.62 6.50
CA ALA A 527 26.63 34.66 5.71
C ALA A 527 27.65 35.65 5.10
N LEU A 528 28.71 36.00 5.83
CA LEU A 528 29.81 36.85 5.34
C LEU A 528 30.62 36.14 4.23
N ALA A 529 30.95 34.86 4.40
CA ALA A 529 31.68 34.09 3.40
C ALA A 529 30.86 33.85 2.11
N GLY A 530 29.57 33.54 2.25
CA GLY A 530 28.65 33.40 1.11
C GLY A 530 28.41 34.71 0.35
N GLY A 531 28.26 35.83 1.08
CA GLY A 531 28.15 37.16 0.49
C GLY A 531 29.40 37.59 -0.26
N LEU A 532 30.59 37.28 0.26
CA LEU A 532 31.87 37.55 -0.43
C LEU A 532 32.05 36.68 -1.68
N ALA A 533 31.63 35.41 -1.65
CA ALA A 533 31.71 34.54 -2.82
C ALA A 533 30.77 35.00 -3.95
N ILE A 534 29.57 35.49 -3.61
CA ILE A 534 28.61 36.05 -4.57
C ILE A 534 29.11 37.40 -5.11
N ALA A 535 29.65 38.28 -4.26
CA ALA A 535 30.27 39.52 -4.72
C ALA A 535 31.47 39.26 -5.66
N TYR A 536 32.26 38.20 -5.39
CA TYR A 536 33.36 37.78 -6.26
C TYR A 536 32.88 37.19 -7.59
N ALA A 537 31.79 36.41 -7.58
CA ALA A 537 31.18 35.86 -8.80
C ALA A 537 30.51 36.93 -9.66
N LEU A 538 29.84 37.92 -9.05
CA LEU A 538 29.20 39.04 -9.76
C LEU A 538 30.21 40.06 -10.30
N LYS A 539 31.35 40.26 -9.61
CA LYS A 539 32.45 41.10 -10.10
C LYS A 539 33.20 40.48 -11.29
N ARG A 540 33.18 39.16 -11.43
CA ARG A 540 33.76 38.44 -12.58
C ARG A 540 32.89 38.50 -13.84
N ASN A 541 31.58 38.71 -13.68
CA ASN A 541 30.61 38.79 -14.79
C ASN A 541 30.31 40.22 -15.27
N SER A 542 30.88 41.26 -14.66
CA SER A 542 30.58 42.67 -14.97
C SER A 542 31.74 43.45 -15.63
N GLY A 543 32.76 42.76 -16.13
CA GLY A 543 33.88 43.39 -16.85
C GLY A 543 33.78 43.26 -18.37
N ASN A 544 33.21 44.26 -19.04
CA ASN A 544 33.73 44.78 -20.32
C ASN A 544 34.72 45.90 -19.95
N GLU A 545 35.84 46.21 -20.60
CA GLU A 545 36.51 45.95 -21.89
C GLU A 545 37.92 46.63 -21.75
N PRO A 546 38.94 46.49 -22.64
CA PRO A 546 38.94 46.03 -24.03
C PRO A 546 39.71 44.73 -24.29
#